data_AF-A0A5N6DIX6-F1
#
_entry.id   AF-A0A5N6DIX6-F1
#
_cell.length_a   1.000
_cell.length_b   1.000
_cell.length_c   1.000
_cell.angle_alpha   90.00
_cell.angle_beta   90.00
_cell.angle_gamma   90.00
#
_symmetry.space_group_name_H-M   'P 1'
#
loop_
_entity.id
_entity.type
_entity.pdbx_description
1 polymer ?
#
loop_
_entity_poly.entity_id
_entity_poly.type
_entity_poly.pdbx_seq_one_letter_code
_entity_poly.pdbx_strand_id
1 'polypeptide(L)'
;MASNQDFVLPPVSSFDLQSLPDERSKTLYMLLQRNHQNHAVLSGPKLIFHNHMPHMLGSAYLLGYPCDKLIEMNYKDNWRQLLGKKKYTAAYTTFFDQELANTSNDWKTLVYEYLFTPPQPLINGFIGGLGHAVIHLAYAYEFSNPQIATEALSLGCTDRDPIHHYLDSPYPDTSTYKTTSAKEILHRVHTDTRFSNLFSVPGFINIATTFAHAEHALLEHWNAWDIVNPAEQFRDVVDLAGFLLIESRNGEGEYDFFLAHLLTVGHALRGFCLRFPGSIGWGC
;
A
#
# COMPACT_ATOMS: atom_id res chain seq x y z
N MET A 1 -54.63 -41.74 -10.10
CA MET A 1 -53.44 -42.23 -9.37
C MET A 1 -52.23 -41.82 -10.18
N ALA A 2 -51.50 -40.78 -9.79
CA ALA A 2 -50.24 -40.43 -10.44
C ALA A 2 -49.18 -41.42 -9.93
N SER A 3 -48.53 -42.15 -10.83
CA SER A 3 -47.42 -43.02 -10.45
C SER A 3 -46.25 -42.12 -10.04
N ASN A 4 -45.85 -42.16 -8.77
CA ASN A 4 -44.54 -41.68 -8.35
C ASN A 4 -43.51 -42.63 -8.98
N GLN A 5 -43.00 -42.26 -10.15
CA GLN A 5 -41.75 -42.83 -10.64
C GLN A 5 -40.64 -42.11 -9.89
N ASP A 6 -39.90 -42.85 -9.05
CA ASP A 6 -38.73 -42.33 -8.37
C ASP A 6 -37.70 -41.89 -9.43
N PHE A 7 -37.41 -40.58 -9.44
CA PHE A 7 -36.45 -39.98 -10.36
C PHE A 7 -35.03 -40.26 -9.86
N VAL A 8 -34.40 -41.31 -10.37
CA VAL A 8 -33.03 -41.71 -10.00
C VAL A 8 -32.03 -41.00 -10.91
N LEU A 9 -31.32 -40.00 -10.37
CA LEU A 9 -30.18 -39.36 -11.03
C LEU A 9 -28.89 -40.14 -10.76
N PRO A 10 -28.03 -40.36 -11.77
CA PRO A 10 -26.71 -40.94 -11.53
C PRO A 10 -25.86 -39.99 -10.67
N PRO A 11 -25.09 -40.52 -9.70
CA PRO A 11 -24.23 -39.70 -8.86
C PRO A 11 -23.10 -39.06 -9.67
N VAL A 12 -22.77 -37.81 -9.35
CA VAL A 12 -21.56 -37.15 -9.87
C VAL A 12 -20.32 -37.62 -9.11
N SER A 13 -19.16 -37.59 -9.77
CA SER A 13 -17.88 -37.90 -9.13
C SER A 13 -17.63 -36.95 -7.96
N SER A 14 -17.39 -37.51 -6.78
CA SER A 14 -16.97 -36.78 -5.59
C SER A 14 -15.46 -36.94 -5.39
N PHE A 15 -14.79 -35.86 -5.00
CA PHE A 15 -13.35 -35.83 -4.78
C PHE A 15 -13.08 -35.44 -3.33
N ASP A 16 -12.49 -36.36 -2.57
CA ASP A 16 -11.96 -36.03 -1.25
C ASP A 16 -10.54 -35.49 -1.39
N LEU A 17 -10.43 -34.17 -1.53
CA LEU A 17 -9.15 -33.50 -1.74
C LEU A 17 -8.16 -33.69 -0.58
N GLN A 18 -8.62 -34.04 0.63
CA GLN A 18 -7.75 -34.24 1.78
C GLN A 18 -7.01 -35.59 1.74
N SER A 19 -7.62 -36.60 1.11
CA SER A 19 -7.02 -37.94 1.01
C SER A 19 -6.22 -38.15 -0.28
N LEU A 20 -6.36 -37.26 -1.27
CA LEU A 20 -5.62 -37.34 -2.53
C LEU A 20 -4.16 -36.89 -2.35
N PRO A 21 -3.17 -37.73 -2.70
CA PRO A 21 -1.76 -37.43 -2.44
C PRO A 21 -1.12 -36.52 -3.50
N ASP A 22 -1.77 -36.32 -4.64
CA ASP A 22 -1.21 -35.56 -5.76
C ASP A 22 -1.16 -34.06 -5.46
N GLU A 23 -0.11 -33.42 -5.97
CA GLU A 23 0.16 -32.00 -5.70
C GLU A 23 -0.95 -31.08 -6.20
N ARG A 24 -1.67 -31.46 -7.26
CA ARG A 24 -2.76 -30.64 -7.80
C ARG A 24 -3.98 -30.63 -6.88
N SER A 25 -4.35 -31.78 -6.31
CA SER A 25 -5.41 -31.88 -5.30
C SER A 25 -5.08 -31.10 -4.03
N LYS A 26 -3.85 -31.24 -3.52
CA LYS A 26 -3.36 -30.46 -2.37
C LYS A 26 -3.39 -28.96 -2.63
N THR A 27 -2.94 -28.55 -3.83
CA THR A 27 -2.99 -27.15 -4.27
C THR A 27 -4.43 -26.64 -4.28
N LEU A 28 -5.37 -27.33 -4.93
CA LEU A 28 -6.77 -26.91 -4.93
C LEU A 28 -7.33 -26.80 -3.51
N TYR A 29 -7.06 -27.78 -2.65
CA TYR A 29 -7.51 -27.78 -1.25
C TYR A 29 -7.02 -26.53 -0.51
N MET A 30 -5.73 -26.23 -0.61
CA MET A 30 -5.13 -25.03 -0.02
C MET A 30 -5.77 -23.74 -0.54
N LEU A 31 -6.00 -23.63 -1.85
CA LEU A 31 -6.59 -22.43 -2.45
C LEU A 31 -8.05 -22.23 -2.01
N LEU A 32 -8.83 -23.32 -1.90
CA LEU A 32 -10.20 -23.25 -1.39
C LEU A 32 -10.25 -22.83 0.09
N GLN A 33 -9.34 -23.34 0.91
CA GLN A 33 -9.21 -22.92 2.32
C GLN A 33 -8.82 -21.44 2.43
N ARG A 34 -7.85 -20.99 1.62
CA ARG A 34 -7.44 -19.59 1.57
C ARG A 34 -8.60 -18.68 1.16
N ASN A 35 -9.34 -19.08 0.13
CA ASN A 35 -10.53 -18.33 -0.30
C ASN A 35 -11.61 -18.26 0.79
N HIS A 36 -11.84 -19.36 1.52
CA HIS A 36 -12.79 -19.39 2.64
C HIS A 36 -12.40 -18.44 3.78
N GLN A 37 -11.10 -18.35 4.11
CA GLN A 37 -10.59 -17.47 5.16
C GLN A 37 -10.65 -15.98 4.76
N ASN A 38 -10.36 -15.66 3.50
CA ASN A 38 -10.15 -14.28 3.06
C ASN A 38 -11.39 -13.60 2.49
N HIS A 39 -12.43 -14.36 2.12
CA HIS A 39 -13.59 -13.83 1.41
C HIS A 39 -14.91 -14.30 2.02
N ALA A 40 -15.79 -13.35 2.30
CA ALA A 40 -17.18 -13.65 2.60
C ALA A 40 -17.89 -14.28 1.38
N VAL A 41 -18.83 -15.20 1.62
CA VAL A 41 -19.62 -15.84 0.56
C VAL A 41 -20.47 -14.83 -0.22
N LEU A 42 -20.92 -13.76 0.46
CA LEU A 42 -21.65 -12.64 -0.15
C LEU A 42 -20.85 -11.34 -0.04
N SER A 43 -20.93 -10.50 -1.07
CA SER A 43 -20.22 -9.24 -1.15
C SER A 43 -21.09 -8.09 -1.66
N GLY A 44 -20.64 -6.86 -1.35
CA GLY A 44 -21.41 -5.63 -1.59
C GLY A 44 -21.42 -5.18 -3.05
N PRO A 45 -22.35 -4.27 -3.41
CA PRO A 45 -23.29 -3.58 -2.52
C PRO A 45 -24.52 -4.44 -2.19
N LYS A 46 -25.10 -4.24 -1.00
CA LYS A 46 -26.32 -4.93 -0.52
C LYS A 46 -26.29 -6.47 -0.58
N LEU A 47 -25.10 -7.08 -0.51
CA LEU A 47 -24.91 -8.53 -0.50
C LEU A 47 -25.48 -9.25 -1.74
N ILE A 48 -25.55 -8.57 -2.90
CA ILE A 48 -26.12 -9.15 -4.13
C ILE A 48 -25.12 -10.00 -4.92
N PHE A 49 -23.82 -9.87 -4.65
CA PHE A 49 -22.77 -10.61 -5.34
C PHE A 49 -22.28 -11.79 -4.53
N HIS A 50 -21.93 -12.88 -5.21
CA HIS A 50 -21.45 -14.12 -4.60
C HIS A 50 -19.96 -14.32 -4.85
N ASN A 51 -19.28 -14.98 -3.93
CA ASN A 51 -17.91 -15.43 -4.15
C ASN A 51 -17.89 -16.63 -5.11
N HIS A 52 -17.44 -16.41 -6.35
CA HIS A 52 -17.40 -17.45 -7.38
C HIS A 52 -16.08 -18.22 -7.44
N MET A 53 -15.12 -17.91 -6.57
CA MET A 53 -13.80 -18.57 -6.57
C MET A 53 -13.88 -20.09 -6.42
N PRO A 54 -14.71 -20.67 -5.54
CA PRO A 54 -14.83 -22.13 -5.45
C PRO A 54 -15.29 -22.76 -6.75
N HIS A 55 -16.22 -22.11 -7.47
CA HIS A 55 -16.74 -22.59 -8.74
C HIS A 55 -15.68 -22.54 -9.83
N MET A 56 -14.92 -21.43 -9.93
CA MET A 56 -13.85 -21.30 -10.91
C MET A 56 -12.72 -22.30 -10.68
N LEU A 57 -12.22 -22.40 -9.45
CA LEU A 57 -11.11 -23.29 -9.11
C LEU A 57 -11.50 -24.77 -9.25
N GLY A 58 -12.68 -25.15 -8.77
CA GLY A 58 -13.20 -26.51 -8.93
C GLY A 58 -13.38 -26.89 -10.41
N SER A 59 -13.93 -25.98 -11.22
CA SER A 59 -14.10 -26.22 -12.66
C SER A 59 -12.75 -26.37 -13.38
N ALA A 60 -11.79 -25.49 -13.11
CA ALA A 60 -10.47 -25.57 -13.72
C ALA A 60 -9.72 -26.86 -13.34
N TYR A 61 -9.82 -27.28 -12.08
CA TYR A 61 -9.26 -28.55 -11.63
C TYR A 61 -9.85 -29.74 -12.37
N LEU A 62 -11.19 -29.79 -12.50
CA LEU A 62 -11.88 -30.87 -13.22
C LEU A 62 -11.54 -30.88 -14.71
N LEU A 63 -11.29 -29.71 -15.31
CA LEU A 63 -10.82 -29.55 -16.69
C LEU A 63 -9.33 -29.88 -16.87
N GLY A 64 -8.63 -30.24 -15.79
CA GLY A 64 -7.26 -30.72 -15.86
C GLY A 64 -6.19 -29.63 -15.83
N TYR A 65 -6.52 -28.40 -15.42
CA TYR A 65 -5.55 -27.31 -15.38
C TYR A 65 -4.37 -27.63 -14.44
N PRO A 66 -3.13 -27.22 -14.78
CA PRO A 66 -1.95 -27.45 -13.93
C PRO A 66 -1.96 -26.56 -12.68
N CYS A 67 -1.15 -26.92 -11.67
CA CYS A 67 -1.06 -26.18 -10.40
C CYS A 67 -0.82 -24.69 -10.60
N ASP A 68 0.16 -24.32 -11.43
CA ASP A 68 0.49 -22.91 -11.69
C ASP A 68 -0.70 -22.10 -12.20
N LYS A 69 -1.58 -22.72 -13.00
CA LYS A 69 -2.80 -22.06 -13.48
C LYS A 69 -3.87 -21.96 -12.41
N LEU A 70 -4.03 -22.96 -11.54
CA LEU A 70 -4.94 -22.87 -10.40
C LEU A 70 -4.49 -21.77 -9.42
N ILE A 71 -3.19 -21.70 -9.18
CA ILE A 71 -2.53 -20.65 -8.40
C ILE A 71 -2.81 -19.30 -9.09
N GLU A 72 -2.44 -19.10 -10.35
CA GLU A 72 -2.70 -17.86 -11.09
C GLU A 72 -4.17 -17.41 -11.00
N MET A 73 -5.12 -18.35 -11.13
CA MET A 73 -6.55 -18.04 -11.03
C MET A 73 -6.98 -17.57 -9.64
N ASN A 74 -6.34 -18.05 -8.57
CA ASN A 74 -6.58 -17.60 -7.20
C ASN A 74 -5.79 -16.34 -6.84
N TYR A 75 -4.64 -16.13 -7.49
CA TYR A 75 -3.68 -15.06 -7.24
C TYR A 75 -3.84 -13.85 -8.15
N LYS A 76 -4.75 -13.88 -9.14
CA LYS A 76 -5.07 -12.70 -9.97
C LYS A 76 -5.51 -11.52 -9.10
N ASP A 77 -4.54 -10.71 -8.70
CA ASP A 77 -4.53 -9.26 -8.46
C ASP A 77 -5.67 -8.62 -7.65
N ASN A 78 -6.43 -9.39 -6.87
CA ASN A 78 -7.50 -8.83 -6.05
C ASN A 78 -6.97 -8.04 -4.85
N TRP A 79 -5.76 -8.31 -4.37
CA TRP A 79 -5.20 -7.54 -3.25
C TRP A 79 -5.07 -6.07 -3.64
N ARG A 80 -4.62 -5.75 -4.86
CA ARG A 80 -4.55 -4.37 -5.36
C ARG A 80 -5.92 -3.68 -5.47
N GLN A 81 -7.00 -4.42 -5.67
CA GLN A 81 -8.37 -3.85 -5.74
C GLN A 81 -8.89 -3.37 -4.37
N LEU A 82 -8.28 -3.84 -3.29
CA LEU A 82 -8.65 -3.50 -1.92
C LEU A 82 -7.72 -2.44 -1.31
N LEU A 83 -6.86 -1.80 -2.10
CA LEU A 83 -5.96 -0.74 -1.61
C LEU A 83 -6.76 0.45 -1.06
N GLY A 84 -6.22 1.10 -0.02
CA GLY A 84 -6.84 2.23 0.67
C GLY A 84 -8.05 1.86 1.54
N LYS A 85 -8.35 0.57 1.72
CA LYS A 85 -9.50 0.10 2.50
C LYS A 85 -9.08 -0.35 3.90
N LYS A 86 -9.05 0.59 4.85
CA LYS A 86 -8.62 0.37 6.25
C LYS A 86 -9.24 -0.84 6.97
N LYS A 87 -10.48 -1.20 6.66
CA LYS A 87 -11.14 -2.37 7.28
C LYS A 87 -10.46 -3.72 6.97
N TYR A 88 -9.55 -3.77 5.98
CA TYR A 88 -8.87 -5.00 5.57
C TYR A 88 -7.44 -5.14 6.13
N THR A 89 -6.99 -4.29 7.07
CA THR A 89 -5.61 -4.37 7.61
C THR A 89 -5.30 -5.78 8.15
N ALA A 90 -6.19 -6.39 8.94
CA ALA A 90 -5.96 -7.76 9.43
C ALA A 90 -5.89 -8.80 8.30
N ALA A 91 -6.70 -8.64 7.25
CA ALA A 91 -6.69 -9.54 6.09
C ALA A 91 -5.40 -9.40 5.28
N TYR A 92 -4.89 -8.18 5.12
CA TYR A 92 -3.59 -7.95 4.48
C TYR A 92 -2.43 -8.52 5.29
N THR A 93 -2.45 -8.39 6.63
CA THR A 93 -1.42 -8.99 7.47
C THR A 93 -1.41 -10.51 7.27
N THR A 94 -2.56 -11.18 7.39
CA THR A 94 -2.69 -12.62 7.10
C THR A 94 -2.23 -12.97 5.70
N PHE A 95 -2.56 -12.14 4.70
CA PHE A 95 -2.11 -12.34 3.33
C PHE A 95 -0.58 -12.33 3.23
N PHE A 96 0.09 -11.31 3.78
CA PHE A 96 1.55 -11.20 3.73
C PHE A 96 2.26 -12.25 4.59
N ASP A 97 1.68 -12.69 5.70
CA ASP A 97 2.20 -13.82 6.49
C ASP A 97 2.18 -15.12 5.69
N GLN A 98 1.13 -15.34 4.88
CA GLN A 98 1.04 -16.48 3.98
C GLN A 98 2.04 -16.38 2.83
N GLU A 99 2.19 -15.21 2.22
CA GLU A 99 3.20 -15.00 1.18
C GLU A 99 4.62 -15.24 1.72
N LEU A 100 4.90 -14.73 2.93
CA LEU A 100 6.18 -14.96 3.61
C LEU A 100 6.47 -16.45 3.80
N ALA A 101 5.48 -17.24 4.25
CA ALA A 101 5.62 -18.68 4.42
C ALA A 101 6.00 -19.40 3.10
N ASN A 102 5.57 -18.86 1.95
CA ASN A 102 5.90 -19.39 0.62
C ASN A 102 7.31 -19.00 0.14
N THR A 103 7.95 -17.99 0.73
CA THR A 103 9.27 -17.45 0.30
C THR A 103 10.48 -18.08 1.02
N SER A 104 10.35 -19.26 1.64
CA SER A 104 11.38 -19.81 2.55
C SER A 104 11.75 -18.83 3.69
N ASN A 105 10.79 -17.99 4.10
CA ASN A 105 10.95 -16.95 5.11
C ASN A 105 11.92 -15.80 4.74
N ASP A 106 12.18 -15.58 3.44
CA ASP A 106 12.94 -14.41 2.96
C ASP A 106 12.05 -13.16 2.84
N TRP A 107 11.75 -12.58 4.00
CA TRP A 107 10.90 -11.39 4.10
C TRP A 107 11.46 -10.16 3.38
N LYS A 108 12.78 -10.08 3.15
CA LYS A 108 13.38 -8.93 2.46
C LYS A 108 13.07 -8.96 0.98
N THR A 109 13.13 -10.14 0.37
CA THR A 109 12.69 -10.35 -1.02
C THR A 109 11.18 -10.10 -1.14
N LEU A 110 10.37 -10.61 -0.20
CA LEU A 110 8.93 -10.32 -0.14
C LEU A 110 8.65 -8.81 -0.11
N VAL A 111 9.30 -8.07 0.80
CA VAL A 111 9.17 -6.61 0.91
C VAL A 111 9.54 -5.94 -0.41
N TYR A 112 10.66 -6.34 -1.02
CA TYR A 112 11.10 -5.77 -2.29
C TYR A 112 10.06 -5.99 -3.40
N GLU A 113 9.58 -7.22 -3.55
CA GLU A 113 8.59 -7.60 -4.56
C GLU A 113 7.30 -6.77 -4.41
N TYR A 114 6.73 -6.68 -3.21
CA TYR A 114 5.47 -5.96 -3.03
C TYR A 114 5.60 -4.44 -3.05
N LEU A 115 6.75 -3.88 -2.63
CA LEU A 115 6.95 -2.43 -2.62
C LEU A 115 7.26 -1.86 -4.00
N PHE A 116 8.11 -2.52 -4.77
CA PHE A 116 8.72 -1.91 -5.96
C PHE A 116 8.18 -2.43 -7.29
N THR A 117 7.37 -3.50 -7.31
CA THR A 117 6.91 -4.09 -8.57
C THR A 117 5.90 -3.17 -9.30
N PRO A 118 6.15 -2.84 -10.60
CA PRO A 118 5.24 -2.08 -11.46
C PRO A 118 3.89 -2.79 -11.73
N PRO A 119 2.88 -2.13 -12.32
CA PRO A 119 2.90 -0.79 -12.92
C PRO A 119 2.73 0.36 -11.91
N GLN A 120 2.19 0.08 -10.73
CA GLN A 120 2.00 1.07 -9.66
C GLN A 120 2.67 0.54 -8.38
N PRO A 121 3.95 0.84 -8.16
CA PRO A 121 4.67 0.41 -6.96
C PRO A 121 3.95 0.85 -5.69
N LEU A 122 3.87 -0.02 -4.68
CA LEU A 122 3.24 0.34 -3.40
C LEU A 122 4.03 1.44 -2.69
N ILE A 123 5.35 1.49 -2.91
CA ILE A 123 6.25 2.51 -2.34
C ILE A 123 5.78 3.95 -2.64
N ASN A 124 5.18 4.19 -3.80
CA ASN A 124 4.72 5.52 -4.22
C ASN A 124 3.60 6.08 -3.32
N GLY A 125 2.84 5.23 -2.64
CA GLY A 125 1.81 5.65 -1.68
C GLY A 125 2.16 5.32 -0.22
N PHE A 126 3.38 4.85 0.05
CA PHE A 126 3.76 4.26 1.33
C PHE A 126 3.96 5.30 2.46
N ILE A 127 3.96 6.59 2.10
CA ILE A 127 3.99 7.72 3.04
C ILE A 127 2.62 8.08 3.62
N GLY A 128 1.55 7.43 3.17
CA GLY A 128 0.21 7.69 3.69
C GLY A 128 0.06 7.24 5.15
N GLY A 129 -1.03 7.68 5.78
CA GLY A 129 -1.22 7.48 7.22
C GLY A 129 -0.10 8.10 8.05
N LEU A 130 0.43 9.26 7.65
CA LEU A 130 1.57 9.94 8.30
C LEU A 130 2.89 9.14 8.28
N GLY A 131 3.06 8.28 7.28
CA GLY A 131 4.28 7.49 7.06
C GLY A 131 4.46 6.32 8.02
N HIS A 132 3.40 5.90 8.73
CA HIS A 132 3.49 4.78 9.67
C HIS A 132 3.96 3.49 9.00
N ALA A 133 3.58 3.23 7.74
CA ALA A 133 4.07 2.06 7.01
C ALA A 133 5.61 2.07 6.85
N VAL A 134 6.20 3.23 6.50
CA VAL A 134 7.67 3.42 6.41
C VAL A 134 8.33 3.26 7.78
N ILE A 135 7.76 3.88 8.82
CA ILE A 135 8.28 3.82 10.20
C ILE A 135 8.27 2.36 10.69
N HIS A 136 7.16 1.66 10.49
CA HIS A 136 7.01 0.26 10.90
C HIS A 136 7.98 -0.65 10.15
N LEU A 137 8.14 -0.43 8.84
CA LEU A 137 9.12 -1.16 8.05
C LEU A 137 10.56 -0.91 8.51
N ALA A 138 10.90 0.31 8.93
CA ALA A 138 12.22 0.60 9.49
C ALA A 138 12.47 -0.22 10.76
N TYR A 139 11.49 -0.34 11.66
CA TYR A 139 11.58 -1.23 12.82
C TYR A 139 11.72 -2.69 12.44
N ALA A 140 11.04 -3.17 11.39
CA ALA A 140 11.22 -4.53 10.90
C ALA A 140 12.68 -4.81 10.53
N TYR A 141 13.34 -3.85 9.88
CA TYR A 141 14.76 -3.96 9.55
C TYR A 141 15.69 -3.79 10.75
N GLU A 142 15.38 -2.91 11.68
CA GLU A 142 16.20 -2.69 12.89
C GLU A 142 16.19 -3.90 13.80
N PHE A 143 15.02 -4.51 14.00
CA PHE A 143 14.86 -5.69 14.83
C PHE A 143 14.97 -7.01 14.07
N SER A 144 15.19 -6.97 12.75
CA SER A 144 15.20 -8.15 11.88
C SER A 144 13.96 -9.04 12.08
N ASN A 145 12.78 -8.41 12.16
CA ASN A 145 11.53 -9.08 12.48
C ASN A 145 10.60 -9.16 11.26
N PRO A 146 10.35 -10.37 10.72
CA PRO A 146 9.53 -10.53 9.53
C PRO A 146 8.04 -10.23 9.77
N GLN A 147 7.51 -10.45 10.98
CA GLN A 147 6.11 -10.12 11.29
C GLN A 147 5.86 -8.61 11.27
N ILE A 148 6.82 -7.81 11.76
CA ILE A 148 6.74 -6.34 11.65
C ILE A 148 6.78 -5.94 10.16
N ALA A 149 7.52 -6.67 9.31
CA ALA A 149 7.54 -6.38 7.88
C ALA A 149 6.19 -6.66 7.20
N THR A 150 5.51 -7.76 7.53
CA THR A 150 4.18 -8.08 6.97
C THR A 150 3.11 -7.10 7.48
N GLU A 151 3.18 -6.66 8.74
CA GLU A 151 2.38 -5.55 9.26
C GLU A 151 2.62 -4.24 8.51
N ALA A 152 3.88 -3.92 8.19
CA ALA A 152 4.22 -2.70 7.46
C ALA A 152 3.68 -2.70 6.03
N LEU A 153 3.74 -3.85 5.33
CA LEU A 153 3.13 -4.02 4.01
C LEU A 153 1.60 -3.88 4.08
N SER A 154 0.99 -4.43 5.13
CA SER A 154 -0.45 -4.27 5.39
C SER A 154 -0.84 -2.80 5.57
N LEU A 155 -0.11 -2.06 6.41
CA LEU A 155 -0.31 -0.62 6.58
C LEU A 155 -0.16 0.12 5.25
N GLY A 156 0.90 -0.16 4.48
CA GLY A 156 1.11 0.43 3.15
C GLY A 156 -0.05 0.19 2.18
N CYS A 157 -0.68 -0.99 2.25
CA CYS A 157 -1.86 -1.30 1.45
C CYS A 157 -3.09 -0.51 1.89
N THR A 158 -3.31 -0.37 3.20
CA THR A 158 -4.54 0.24 3.73
C THR A 158 -4.50 1.75 3.88
N ASP A 159 -3.31 2.31 4.08
CA ASP A 159 -3.06 3.74 4.21
C ASP A 159 -2.44 4.35 2.96
N ARG A 160 -2.42 3.63 1.82
CA ARG A 160 -1.86 4.10 0.54
C ARG A 160 -2.31 5.52 0.22
N ASP A 161 -1.37 6.46 0.17
CA ASP A 161 -1.64 7.88 -0.03
C ASP A 161 -2.12 8.16 -1.47
N PRO A 162 -3.30 8.78 -1.68
CA PRO A 162 -3.81 9.10 -3.01
C PRO A 162 -2.83 9.91 -3.89
N ILE A 163 -1.95 10.72 -3.28
CA ILE A 163 -0.95 11.55 -3.97
C ILE A 163 0.06 10.68 -4.76
N HIS A 164 0.10 9.36 -4.52
CA HIS A 164 0.89 8.40 -5.29
C HIS A 164 0.71 8.55 -6.80
N HIS A 165 -0.44 9.05 -7.28
CA HIS A 165 -0.69 9.20 -8.71
C HIS A 165 0.30 10.16 -9.40
N TYR A 166 0.83 11.17 -8.70
CA TYR A 166 1.83 12.08 -9.29
C TYR A 166 3.21 11.43 -9.43
N LEU A 167 3.48 10.35 -8.68
CA LEU A 167 4.68 9.54 -8.83
C LEU A 167 4.49 8.43 -9.87
N ASP A 168 3.29 7.85 -9.94
CA ASP A 168 2.92 6.83 -10.94
C ASP A 168 2.78 7.43 -12.35
N SER A 169 2.35 8.69 -12.45
CA SER A 169 2.12 9.42 -13.70
C SER A 169 2.52 10.89 -13.51
N PRO A 170 3.77 11.24 -13.84
CA PRO A 170 4.33 12.56 -13.58
C PRO A 170 3.46 13.70 -14.12
N TYR A 171 3.23 14.68 -13.26
CA TYR A 171 2.52 15.90 -13.64
C TYR A 171 3.44 16.80 -14.49
N PRO A 172 2.95 17.46 -15.55
CA PRO A 172 3.77 18.36 -16.35
C PRO A 172 4.45 19.43 -15.50
N ASP A 173 5.75 19.63 -15.71
CA ASP A 173 6.48 20.69 -15.02
C ASP A 173 6.03 22.08 -15.51
N THR A 174 5.26 22.77 -14.67
CA THR A 174 4.80 24.14 -14.89
C THR A 174 5.54 25.15 -14.00
N SER A 175 6.62 24.73 -13.33
CA SER A 175 7.34 25.57 -12.37
C SER A 175 7.89 26.84 -13.02
N THR A 176 7.70 27.97 -12.36
CA THR A 176 8.20 29.29 -12.81
C THR A 176 9.60 29.60 -12.27
N TYR A 177 10.12 28.75 -11.40
CA TYR A 177 11.44 28.84 -10.79
C TYR A 177 12.00 27.44 -10.51
N LYS A 178 13.31 27.36 -10.25
CA LYS A 178 13.98 26.15 -9.77
C LYS A 178 14.83 26.49 -8.57
N THR A 179 14.85 25.60 -7.58
CA THR A 179 15.70 25.73 -6.39
C THR A 179 16.03 24.36 -5.82
N THR A 180 17.22 24.24 -5.24
CA THR A 180 17.61 23.06 -4.47
C THR A 180 17.16 23.13 -3.01
N SER A 181 16.63 24.28 -2.56
CA SER A 181 16.30 24.58 -1.16
C SER A 181 14.83 24.36 -0.82
N ALA A 182 14.54 23.32 -0.03
CA ALA A 182 13.20 23.07 0.50
C ALA A 182 12.67 24.25 1.35
N LYS A 183 13.56 24.95 2.06
CA LYS A 183 13.21 26.15 2.83
C LYS A 183 12.73 27.28 1.93
N GLU A 184 13.36 27.49 0.78
CA GLU A 184 12.92 28.49 -0.19
C GLU A 184 11.53 28.12 -0.74
N ILE A 185 11.30 26.85 -1.05
CA ILE A 185 10.00 26.36 -1.52
C ILE A 185 8.91 26.65 -0.47
N LEU A 186 9.12 26.28 0.80
CA LEU A 186 8.15 26.56 1.87
C LEU A 186 7.90 28.06 2.05
N HIS A 187 8.94 28.90 1.97
CA HIS A 187 8.77 30.34 2.03
C HIS A 187 7.92 30.86 0.86
N ARG A 188 8.17 30.38 -0.37
CA ARG A 188 7.40 30.76 -1.55
C ARG A 188 5.94 30.34 -1.44
N VAL A 189 5.66 29.11 -1.00
CA VAL A 189 4.31 28.62 -0.70
C VAL A 189 3.63 29.52 0.34
N HIS A 190 4.33 29.88 1.42
CA HIS A 190 3.79 30.76 2.47
C HIS A 190 3.40 32.16 1.96
N THR A 191 4.16 32.70 1.01
CA THR A 191 3.91 34.04 0.44
C THR A 191 3.02 34.04 -0.80
N ASP A 192 2.66 32.86 -1.33
CA ASP A 192 1.85 32.76 -2.55
C ASP A 192 0.37 33.02 -2.24
N THR A 193 -0.14 34.10 -2.82
CA THR A 193 -1.52 34.56 -2.62
C THR A 193 -2.57 33.58 -3.14
N ARG A 194 -2.20 32.62 -4.00
CA ARG A 194 -3.10 31.55 -4.47
C ARG A 194 -3.56 30.62 -3.34
N PHE A 195 -2.83 30.57 -2.22
CA PHE A 195 -3.22 29.83 -1.01
C PHE A 195 -3.97 30.69 0.02
N SER A 196 -4.20 31.97 -0.25
CA SER A 196 -4.85 32.88 0.70
C SER A 196 -6.30 32.51 0.97
N ASN A 197 -6.71 32.58 2.24
CA ASN A 197 -8.09 32.33 2.70
C ASN A 197 -8.66 30.93 2.41
N LEU A 198 -7.81 29.94 2.11
CA LEU A 198 -8.27 28.56 1.88
C LEU A 198 -8.64 27.83 3.18
N PHE A 199 -8.12 28.26 4.33
CA PHE A 199 -8.23 27.54 5.60
C PHE A 199 -8.70 28.46 6.72
N SER A 200 -9.58 27.94 7.59
CA SER A 200 -10.03 28.65 8.79
C SER A 200 -9.17 28.34 10.03
N VAL A 201 -8.49 27.19 10.01
CA VAL A 201 -7.58 26.72 11.06
C VAL A 201 -6.36 26.06 10.41
N PRO A 202 -5.15 26.15 11.01
CA PRO A 202 -3.99 25.40 10.53
C PRO A 202 -4.17 23.89 10.78
N GLY A 203 -3.44 23.07 10.02
CA GLY A 203 -3.31 21.63 10.28
C GLY A 203 -3.44 20.75 9.05
N PHE A 204 -3.09 19.47 9.23
CA PHE A 204 -3.07 18.43 8.18
C PHE A 204 -4.42 18.22 7.49
N ILE A 205 -5.54 18.48 8.18
CA ILE A 205 -6.89 18.31 7.64
C ILE A 205 -7.16 19.14 6.37
N ASN A 206 -6.37 20.19 6.15
CA ASN A 206 -6.46 21.07 5.00
C ASN A 206 -5.90 20.47 3.69
N ILE A 207 -5.29 19.28 3.72
CA ILE A 207 -4.70 18.67 2.53
C ILE A 207 -5.74 18.47 1.41
N ALA A 208 -6.94 17.98 1.75
CA ALA A 208 -8.01 17.78 0.79
C ALA A 208 -8.48 19.11 0.16
N THR A 209 -8.62 20.16 0.97
CA THR A 209 -8.97 21.52 0.51
C THR A 209 -7.90 22.10 -0.40
N THR A 210 -6.61 21.87 -0.08
CA THR A 210 -5.47 22.34 -0.88
C THR A 210 -5.50 21.72 -2.27
N PHE A 211 -5.67 20.40 -2.38
CA PHE A 211 -5.80 19.73 -3.67
C PHE A 211 -7.10 20.11 -4.40
N ALA A 212 -8.20 20.37 -3.69
CA ALA A 212 -9.45 20.77 -4.35
C ALA A 212 -9.39 22.18 -4.97
N HIS A 213 -8.63 23.11 -4.40
CA HIS A 213 -8.68 24.53 -4.78
C HIS A 213 -7.36 25.11 -5.31
N ALA A 214 -6.23 24.48 -5.00
CA ALA A 214 -4.89 25.00 -5.30
C ALA A 214 -3.91 23.92 -5.78
N GLU A 215 -4.40 22.79 -6.30
CA GLU A 215 -3.57 21.69 -6.84
C GLU A 215 -2.51 22.20 -7.81
N HIS A 216 -2.89 23.00 -8.81
CA HIS A 216 -1.95 23.55 -9.80
C HIS A 216 -0.83 24.39 -9.15
N ALA A 217 -1.17 25.23 -8.18
CA ALA A 217 -0.18 26.07 -7.49
C ALA A 217 0.75 25.22 -6.61
N LEU A 218 0.20 24.21 -5.93
CA LEU A 218 0.98 23.27 -5.13
C LEU A 218 1.97 22.49 -6.00
N LEU A 219 1.51 21.97 -7.14
CA LEU A 219 2.33 21.20 -8.07
C LEU A 219 3.37 22.07 -8.78
N GLU A 220 3.09 23.36 -9.02
CA GLU A 220 4.09 24.32 -9.48
C GLU A 220 5.27 24.42 -8.50
N HIS A 221 4.99 24.52 -7.21
CA HIS A 221 6.03 24.57 -6.16
C HIS A 221 6.73 23.23 -5.94
N TRP A 222 6.00 22.12 -6.03
CA TRP A 222 6.56 20.77 -5.98
C TRP A 222 7.59 20.56 -7.11
N ASN A 223 7.17 20.85 -8.34
CA ASN A 223 8.02 20.70 -9.53
C ASN A 223 9.19 21.70 -9.55
N ALA A 224 9.11 22.80 -8.79
CA ALA A 224 10.22 23.74 -8.67
C ALA A 224 11.43 23.17 -7.90
N TRP A 225 11.26 22.05 -7.19
CA TRP A 225 12.35 21.41 -6.46
C TRP A 225 13.30 20.69 -7.41
N ASP A 226 14.51 21.23 -7.52
CA ASP A 226 15.60 20.61 -8.28
C ASP A 226 16.43 19.71 -7.35
N ILE A 227 16.42 18.40 -7.60
CA ILE A 227 17.12 17.41 -6.78
C ILE A 227 18.45 17.07 -7.45
N VAL A 228 19.53 17.69 -6.94
CA VAL A 228 20.90 17.56 -7.45
C VAL A 228 21.76 16.70 -6.52
N ASN A 229 21.60 16.86 -5.21
CA ASN A 229 22.29 16.07 -4.19
C ASN A 229 21.25 15.51 -3.19
N PRO A 230 20.62 14.35 -3.50
CA PRO A 230 19.53 13.81 -2.69
C PRO A 230 19.90 13.62 -1.21
N ALA A 231 21.14 13.23 -0.90
CA ALA A 231 21.56 12.95 0.47
C ALA A 231 21.73 14.24 1.31
N GLU A 232 22.23 15.31 0.69
CA GLU A 232 22.33 16.63 1.33
C GLU A 232 20.94 17.26 1.46
N GLN A 233 20.18 17.29 0.37
CA GLN A 233 18.84 17.87 0.37
C GLN A 233 17.86 17.13 1.28
N PHE A 234 17.99 15.81 1.42
CA PHE A 234 17.24 15.04 2.42
C PHE A 234 17.57 15.46 3.85
N ARG A 235 18.85 15.71 4.15
CA ARG A 235 19.26 16.22 5.46
C ARG A 235 18.67 17.59 5.73
N ASP A 236 18.71 18.49 4.74
CA ASP A 236 18.13 19.83 4.86
C ASP A 236 16.63 19.79 5.15
N VAL A 237 15.90 18.86 4.55
CA VAL A 237 14.47 18.65 4.81
C VAL A 237 14.20 18.17 6.24
N VAL A 238 15.02 17.24 6.75
CA VAL A 238 14.90 16.75 8.13
C VAL A 238 15.26 17.86 9.13
N ASP A 239 16.30 18.65 8.86
CA ASP A 239 16.68 19.79 9.69
C ASP A 239 15.56 20.84 9.72
N LEU A 240 14.98 21.16 8.56
CA LEU A 240 13.84 22.07 8.44
C LEU A 240 12.61 21.56 9.21
N ALA A 241 12.32 20.27 9.15
CA ALA A 241 11.26 19.65 9.96
C ALA A 241 11.53 19.82 11.47
N GLY A 242 12.80 19.71 11.89
CA GLY A 242 13.20 19.95 13.27
C GLY A 242 12.94 21.39 13.73
N PHE A 243 13.29 22.37 12.89
CA PHE A 243 12.97 23.77 13.16
C PHE A 243 11.47 24.01 13.27
N LEU A 244 10.67 23.52 12.31
CA LEU A 244 9.22 23.66 12.33
C LEU A 244 8.61 23.04 13.58
N LEU A 245 9.09 21.86 14.00
CA LEU A 245 8.61 21.21 15.20
C LEU A 245 8.89 22.06 16.45
N ILE A 246 10.12 22.55 16.63
CA ILE A 246 10.50 23.33 17.81
C ILE A 246 9.65 24.62 17.90
N GLU A 247 9.44 25.29 16.76
CA GLU A 247 8.65 26.51 16.67
C GLU A 247 7.14 26.27 16.83
N SER A 248 6.68 25.02 16.74
CA SER A 248 5.26 24.66 16.90
C SER A 248 4.79 24.59 18.35
N ARG A 249 5.69 24.84 19.32
CA ARG A 249 5.38 24.67 20.75
C ARG A 249 4.26 25.62 21.19
N ASN A 250 3.17 25.05 21.71
CA ASN A 250 2.03 25.83 22.21
C ASN A 250 2.29 26.35 23.63
N GLY A 251 1.35 27.17 24.16
CA GLY A 251 1.45 27.75 25.50
C GLY A 251 1.44 26.73 26.65
N GLU A 252 0.99 25.50 26.38
CA GLU A 252 0.98 24.36 27.33
C GLU A 252 2.28 23.55 27.25
N GLY A 253 3.15 23.87 26.29
CA GLY A 253 4.44 23.24 26.09
C GLY A 253 4.41 22.00 25.22
N GLU A 254 3.29 21.71 24.56
CA GLU A 254 3.12 20.62 23.61
C GLU A 254 3.60 21.03 22.21
N TYR A 255 4.01 20.06 21.40
CA TYR A 255 4.48 20.27 20.04
C TYR A 255 3.48 19.69 19.04
N ASP A 256 3.51 20.18 17.79
CA ASP A 256 2.61 19.71 16.74
C ASP A 256 2.87 18.23 16.40
N PHE A 257 1.82 17.42 16.55
CA PHE A 257 1.85 15.98 16.31
C PHE A 257 2.25 15.63 14.87
N PHE A 258 1.77 16.36 13.86
CA PHE A 258 2.06 16.06 12.46
C PHE A 258 3.49 16.43 12.10
N LEU A 259 4.01 17.55 12.62
CA LEU A 259 5.41 17.93 12.42
C LEU A 259 6.37 16.94 13.10
N ALA A 260 6.00 16.35 14.23
CA ALA A 260 6.79 15.30 14.87
C ALA A 260 6.93 14.07 13.96
N HIS A 261 5.92 13.75 13.15
CA HIS A 261 5.97 12.63 12.21
C HIS A 261 6.98 12.85 11.08
N LEU A 262 7.24 14.11 10.67
CA LEU A 262 8.27 14.38 9.66
C LEU A 262 9.65 13.90 10.13
N LEU A 263 9.95 14.04 11.42
CA LEU A 263 11.21 13.57 12.00
C LEU A 263 11.27 12.04 12.11
N THR A 264 10.18 11.39 12.53
CA THR A 264 10.16 9.92 12.64
C THR A 264 10.21 9.25 11.26
N VAL A 265 9.51 9.80 10.27
CA VAL A 265 9.61 9.37 8.86
C VAL A 265 11.01 9.65 8.31
N GLY A 266 11.59 10.82 8.59
CA GLY A 266 12.97 11.13 8.20
C GLY A 266 13.98 10.12 8.78
N HIS A 267 13.83 9.74 10.05
CA HIS A 267 14.65 8.70 10.66
C HIS A 267 14.48 7.34 9.95
N ALA A 268 13.23 6.95 9.70
CA ALA A 268 12.90 5.68 9.04
C ALA A 268 13.47 5.61 7.61
N LEU A 269 13.30 6.68 6.82
CA LEU A 269 13.83 6.78 5.46
C LEU A 269 15.36 6.71 5.41
N ARG A 270 16.07 7.30 6.38
CA ARG A 270 17.53 7.16 6.50
C ARG A 270 17.94 5.68 6.59
N GLY A 271 17.24 4.89 7.41
CA GLY A 271 17.49 3.45 7.53
C GLY A 271 17.09 2.66 6.27
N PHE A 272 16.02 3.09 5.59
CA PHE A 272 15.51 2.46 4.39
C PHE A 272 16.43 2.68 3.17
N CYS A 273 16.86 3.92 2.91
CA CYS A 273 17.70 4.28 1.75
C CYS A 273 19.06 3.56 1.74
N LEU A 274 19.61 3.22 2.91
CA LEU A 274 20.84 2.42 3.01
C LEU A 274 20.67 0.97 2.51
N ARG A 275 19.44 0.46 2.52
CA ARG A 275 19.12 -0.95 2.25
C ARG A 275 18.57 -1.19 0.84
N PHE A 276 18.12 -0.13 0.15
CA PHE A 276 17.63 -0.16 -1.23
C PHE A 276 18.35 0.87 -2.13
N PRO A 277 19.68 0.83 -2.26
CA PRO A 277 20.40 1.74 -3.14
C PRO A 277 20.09 1.39 -4.61
N GLY A 278 19.35 2.26 -5.30
CA GLY A 278 19.09 2.16 -6.75
C GLY A 278 17.68 1.70 -7.15
N SER A 279 16.85 1.23 -6.23
CA SER A 279 15.45 0.81 -6.51
C SER A 279 14.46 1.98 -6.43
N ILE A 280 14.84 3.04 -5.73
CA ILE A 280 14.18 4.34 -5.77
C ILE A 280 14.81 5.07 -6.95
N GLY A 281 14.31 4.81 -8.15
CA GLY A 281 14.54 5.71 -9.25
C GLY A 281 13.94 7.05 -8.82
N TRP A 282 14.79 7.97 -8.37
CA TRP A 282 14.44 9.39 -8.30
C TRP A 282 14.33 9.86 -9.75
N GLY A 283 13.29 9.40 -10.44
CA GLY A 283 12.86 9.98 -11.69
C GLY A 283 12.30 11.34 -11.34
N CYS A 284 13.14 12.36 -11.52
CA CYS A 284 12.67 13.69 -11.84
C CYS A 284 11.74 13.62 -13.06
#